data_AF-A0A933HM50-F1
#
_entry.id   AF-A0A933HM50-F1
#
_cell.length_a   1.000
_cell.length_b   1.000
_cell.length_c   1.000
_cell.angle_alpha   90.00
_cell.angle_beta   90.00
_cell.angle_gamma   90.00
#
_symmetry.space_group_name_H-M   'P 1'
#
loop_
_entity.id
_entity.type
_entity.pdbx_description
1 polymer ?
#
loop_
_entity_poly.entity_id
_entity_poly.type
_entity_poly.pdbx_seq_one_letter_code
_entity_poly.pdbx_strand_id
1 'polypeptide(L)'
;MHGVSAEKRIPAWIFQLPLSRFKYFLEGYRVGDGTHSGDKIGKELTFVTVSKGLAQDLVYSLLRFGIVASLGRYETWISNQEAKKRYPFYNINVAQVSNFDILTWDVGVSQSLNATRFGDLVWAQIKAIEPIEPTEYVYDFSVPGHENFVAGTGIFAHNTYGPRNALDDGRVVPNFVGQALRGEPLTVHGDGMQTRSFCYVSDLVEGIARLLMSDEKMPVNIGNPNEMTIKTFAERINALTDNKAGIVFTRRPVDDPSRRNPDISKARRLFGWEPQVSLDDGLRETIAYFRKKI
;
A
#
# COMPACT_ATOMS: atom_id res chain seq x y z
N MET A 1 21.70 -19.67 -3.07
CA MET A 1 20.38 -19.03 -3.28
C MET A 1 20.02 -19.16 -4.76
N HIS A 2 19.10 -20.06 -5.11
CA HIS A 2 18.55 -20.16 -6.47
C HIS A 2 17.45 -19.10 -6.63
N GLY A 3 17.84 -17.83 -6.76
CA GLY A 3 16.89 -16.76 -7.08
C GLY A 3 16.50 -16.86 -8.55
N VAL A 4 15.27 -17.26 -8.85
CA VAL A 4 14.76 -17.24 -10.23
C VAL A 4 14.67 -15.78 -10.68
N SER A 5 15.42 -15.42 -11.74
CA SER A 5 15.54 -14.03 -12.20
C SER A 5 14.19 -13.35 -12.48
N ALA A 6 13.15 -14.13 -12.77
CA ALA A 6 11.79 -13.65 -13.07
C ALA A 6 10.96 -13.21 -11.84
N GLU A 7 11.36 -13.57 -10.62
CA GLU A 7 10.58 -13.29 -9.39
C GLU A 7 11.29 -12.31 -8.45
N LYS A 8 12.36 -11.65 -8.91
CA LYS A 8 13.10 -10.67 -8.10
C LYS A 8 12.22 -9.50 -7.68
N ARG A 9 12.44 -9.01 -6.45
CA ARG A 9 11.81 -7.82 -5.86
C ARG A 9 12.88 -6.99 -5.14
N ILE A 10 12.64 -5.68 -5.04
CA ILE A 10 13.43 -4.82 -4.15
C ILE A 10 12.94 -5.09 -2.71
N PRO A 11 13.83 -5.45 -1.76
CA PRO A 11 13.43 -5.71 -0.39
C PRO A 11 12.68 -4.52 0.23
N ALA A 12 11.58 -4.77 0.94
CA ALA A 12 10.71 -3.71 1.48
C ALA A 12 11.46 -2.67 2.33
N TRP A 13 12.47 -3.10 3.09
CA TRP A 13 13.27 -2.20 3.94
C TRP A 13 14.07 -1.15 3.13
N ILE A 14 14.42 -1.44 1.87
CA ILE A 14 15.08 -0.47 0.98
C ILE A 14 14.15 0.71 0.72
N PHE A 15 12.85 0.48 0.53
CA PHE A 15 11.86 1.55 0.36
C PHE A 15 11.63 2.42 1.60
N GLN A 16 12.04 1.95 2.78
CA GLN A 16 11.97 2.73 4.02
C GLN A 16 13.17 3.66 4.19
N LEU A 17 14.21 3.55 3.34
CA LEU A 17 15.37 4.43 3.41
C LEU A 17 15.01 5.88 3.03
N PRO A 18 15.66 6.88 3.67
CA PRO A 18 15.58 8.27 3.21
C PRO A 18 16.19 8.40 1.81
N LEU A 19 15.72 9.37 1.02
CA LEU A 19 16.16 9.56 -0.39
C LEU A 19 17.68 9.68 -0.52
N SER A 20 18.33 10.35 0.45
CA SER A 20 19.78 10.51 0.51
C SER A 20 20.57 9.21 0.60
N ARG A 21 19.95 8.12 1.08
CA ARG A 21 20.53 6.77 1.07
C ARG A 21 19.99 5.92 -0.07
N PHE A 22 18.71 6.06 -0.39
CA PHE A 22 18.03 5.30 -1.42
C PHE A 22 18.66 5.48 -2.81
N LYS A 23 19.20 6.67 -3.11
CA LYS A 23 19.88 6.97 -4.38
C LYS A 23 21.07 6.05 -4.68
N TYR A 24 21.81 5.62 -3.64
CA TYR A 24 22.95 4.72 -3.81
C TYR A 24 22.53 3.31 -4.22
N PHE A 25 21.39 2.84 -3.72
CA PHE A 25 20.82 1.57 -4.16
C PHE A 25 20.44 1.64 -5.65
N LEU A 26 19.76 2.72 -6.05
CA LEU A 26 19.31 2.88 -7.44
C LEU A 26 20.50 3.05 -8.40
N GLU A 27 21.53 3.79 -7.99
CA GLU A 27 22.78 3.93 -8.75
C GLU A 27 23.54 2.60 -8.83
N GLY A 28 23.62 1.86 -7.73
CA GLY A 28 24.20 0.51 -7.73
C GLY A 28 23.49 -0.43 -8.69
N TYR A 29 22.15 -0.37 -8.73
CA TYR A 29 21.36 -1.12 -9.71
C TYR A 29 21.65 -0.66 -11.14
N ARG A 30 21.73 0.65 -11.40
CA ARG A 30 22.06 1.20 -12.73
C ARG A 30 23.42 0.71 -13.22
N VAL A 31 24.43 0.69 -12.36
CA VAL A 31 25.78 0.23 -12.72
C VAL A 31 25.81 -1.28 -13.00
N GLY A 32 25.01 -2.07 -12.29
CA GLY A 32 24.94 -3.52 -12.49
C GLY A 32 24.13 -3.95 -13.71
N ASP A 33 22.92 -3.41 -13.86
CA ASP A 33 21.88 -3.92 -14.78
C ASP A 33 21.25 -2.82 -15.66
N GLY A 34 21.78 -1.59 -15.64
CA GLY A 34 21.30 -0.46 -16.44
C GLY A 34 22.21 -0.10 -17.62
N THR A 35 21.65 0.59 -18.62
CA THR A 35 22.39 1.15 -19.77
C THR A 35 22.18 2.67 -19.85
N HIS A 36 23.24 3.39 -20.21
CA HIS A 36 23.20 4.84 -20.46
C HIS A 36 23.47 5.11 -21.95
N SER A 37 22.53 5.78 -22.63
CA SER A 37 22.80 6.30 -23.96
C SER A 37 23.45 7.69 -23.84
N GLY A 38 24.70 7.79 -24.31
CA GLY A 38 25.43 9.06 -24.33
C GLY A 38 24.86 10.08 -25.31
N ASP A 39 25.46 11.28 -25.35
CA ASP A 39 24.97 12.49 -26.03
C ASP A 39 24.52 12.33 -27.50
N LYS A 40 24.94 11.27 -28.21
CA LYS A 40 24.59 11.02 -29.61
C LYS A 40 23.19 10.42 -29.83
N ILE A 41 22.57 9.81 -28.81
CA ILE A 41 21.32 9.05 -28.95
C ILE A 41 20.17 9.67 -28.12
N GLY A 42 20.44 10.79 -27.45
CA GLY A 42 19.54 11.39 -26.46
C GLY A 42 19.91 10.89 -25.06
N LYS A 43 20.02 11.81 -24.11
CA LYS A 43 20.31 11.47 -22.71
C LYS A 43 19.09 10.69 -22.19
N GLU A 44 19.24 9.39 -22.03
CA GLU A 44 18.24 8.49 -21.50
C GLU A 44 18.91 7.52 -20.52
N LEU A 45 18.16 7.15 -19.48
CA LEU A 45 18.57 6.16 -18.50
C LEU A 45 17.61 5.00 -18.59
N THR A 46 18.15 3.83 -18.92
CA THR A 46 17.35 2.63 -19.18
C THR A 46 17.72 1.54 -18.19
N PHE A 47 16.72 0.96 -17.56
CA PHE A 47 16.84 -0.26 -16.77
C PHE A 47 16.12 -1.38 -17.49
N VAL A 48 16.73 -2.57 -17.53
CA VAL A 48 16.15 -3.75 -18.18
C VAL A 48 16.02 -4.87 -17.16
N THR A 49 14.88 -5.56 -17.15
CA THR A 49 14.70 -6.74 -16.30
C THR A 49 13.72 -7.73 -16.90
N VAL A 50 13.84 -9.00 -16.49
CA VAL A 50 12.87 -10.07 -16.82
C VAL A 50 11.80 -10.26 -15.72
N SER A 51 11.97 -9.61 -14.56
CA SER A 51 11.00 -9.66 -13.46
C SER A 51 10.01 -8.51 -13.55
N LYS A 52 8.71 -8.84 -13.64
CA LYS A 52 7.63 -7.84 -13.59
C LYS A 52 7.61 -7.09 -12.26
N GLY A 53 7.81 -7.82 -11.16
CA GLY A 53 7.80 -7.23 -9.82
C GLY A 53 8.94 -6.24 -9.64
N LEU A 54 10.15 -6.59 -10.10
CA LEU A 54 11.30 -5.70 -10.07
C LEU A 54 11.09 -4.47 -10.97
N ALA A 55 10.46 -4.64 -12.15
CA ALA A 55 10.14 -3.51 -13.03
C ALA A 55 9.20 -2.50 -12.33
N GLN A 56 8.17 -2.99 -11.64
CA GLN A 56 7.25 -2.14 -10.87
C GLN A 56 7.96 -1.46 -9.69
N ASP A 57 8.80 -2.20 -8.98
CA ASP A 57 9.59 -1.68 -7.86
C ASP A 57 10.57 -0.58 -8.31
N LEU A 58 11.18 -0.70 -9.50
CA LEU A 58 12.04 0.34 -10.09
C LEU A 58 11.24 1.59 -10.51
N VAL A 59 10.07 1.42 -11.13
CA VAL A 59 9.17 2.55 -11.44
C VAL A 59 8.79 3.29 -10.16
N TYR A 60 8.41 2.58 -9.10
CA TYR A 60 8.11 3.18 -7.80
C TYR A 60 9.34 3.87 -7.18
N SER A 61 10.53 3.28 -7.34
CA SER A 61 11.79 3.88 -6.88
C SER A 61 12.04 5.24 -7.52
N LEU A 62 11.79 5.38 -8.82
CA LEU A 62 11.96 6.63 -9.57
C LEU A 62 10.93 7.68 -9.14
N LEU A 63 9.69 7.27 -8.89
CA LEU A 63 8.63 8.16 -8.40
C LEU A 63 8.97 8.79 -7.04
N ARG A 64 9.73 8.10 -6.18
CA ARG A 64 10.20 8.68 -4.91
C ARG A 64 11.12 9.90 -5.09
N PHE A 65 11.75 10.03 -6.24
CA PHE A 65 12.54 11.21 -6.63
C PHE A 65 11.76 12.21 -7.49
N GLY A 66 10.45 12.00 -7.68
CA GLY A 66 9.62 12.82 -8.58
C GLY A 66 9.86 12.56 -10.06
N ILE A 67 10.48 11.43 -10.43
CA ILE A 67 10.76 11.05 -11.82
C ILE A 67 9.74 10.02 -12.28
N VAL A 68 9.13 10.30 -13.43
CA VAL A 68 8.21 9.40 -14.14
C VAL A 68 8.97 8.68 -15.24
N ALA A 69 9.02 7.35 -15.15
CA ALA A 69 9.60 6.50 -16.18
C ALA A 69 8.52 5.92 -17.09
N SER A 70 8.86 5.71 -18.36
CA SER A 70 8.05 4.88 -19.24
C SER A 70 8.40 3.41 -19.04
N LEU A 71 7.38 2.54 -19.03
CA LEU A 71 7.53 1.10 -18.87
C LEU A 71 7.09 0.40 -20.17
N GLY A 72 8.06 -0.11 -20.92
CA GLY A 72 7.82 -0.95 -22.09
C GLY A 72 7.90 -2.43 -21.74
N ARG A 73 7.11 -3.26 -22.42
CA ARG A 73 7.24 -4.73 -22.38
C ARG A 73 7.40 -5.26 -23.79
N TYR A 74 8.38 -6.14 -23.98
CA TYR A 74 8.53 -6.92 -25.20
C TYR A 74 8.96 -8.35 -24.85
N GLU A 75 8.89 -9.25 -25.83
CA GLU A 75 9.29 -10.64 -25.64
C GLU A 75 10.28 -11.02 -26.73
N THR A 76 11.36 -11.69 -26.34
CA THR A 76 12.36 -12.16 -27.30
C THR A 76 12.74 -13.62 -27.04
N TRP A 77 13.21 -14.28 -28.10
CA TRP A 77 13.72 -15.64 -28.05
C TRP A 77 15.18 -15.61 -27.67
N ILE A 78 15.53 -16.30 -26.59
CA ILE A 78 16.92 -16.54 -26.22
C ILE A 78 17.20 -18.02 -26.49
N SER A 79 18.15 -18.27 -27.39
CA SER A 79 18.67 -19.61 -27.64
C SER A 79 19.93 -19.82 -26.81
N ASN A 80 19.90 -20.80 -25.91
CA ASN A 80 21.12 -21.40 -25.38
C ASN A 80 21.33 -22.77 -26.05
N GLN A 81 22.51 -23.38 -25.87
CA GLN A 81 22.92 -24.62 -26.54
C GLN A 81 21.93 -25.79 -26.38
N GLU A 82 21.02 -25.74 -25.40
CA GLU A 82 20.06 -26.81 -25.10
C GLU A 82 18.58 -26.49 -25.39
N ALA A 83 18.18 -25.21 -25.55
CA ALA A 83 16.78 -24.84 -25.80
C ALA A 83 16.59 -23.39 -26.29
N LYS A 84 15.52 -23.16 -27.08
CA LYS A 84 14.94 -21.83 -27.33
C LYS A 84 13.86 -21.56 -26.29
N LYS A 85 14.06 -20.54 -25.45
CA LYS A 85 13.06 -20.11 -24.47
C LYS A 85 12.70 -18.63 -24.69
N ARG A 86 11.41 -18.34 -24.60
CA ARG A 86 10.87 -16.99 -24.74
C ARG A 86 10.86 -16.31 -23.38
N TYR A 87 11.42 -15.11 -23.29
CA TYR A 87 11.49 -14.34 -22.05
C TYR A 87 10.80 -12.99 -22.21
N PRO A 88 9.99 -12.57 -21.22
CA PRO A 88 9.50 -11.20 -21.16
C PRO A 88 10.61 -10.27 -20.67
N PHE A 89 10.79 -9.15 -21.35
CA PHE A 89 11.67 -8.07 -20.96
C PHE A 89 10.86 -6.81 -20.69
N TYR A 90 11.20 -6.16 -19.59
CA TYR A 90 10.65 -4.88 -19.16
C TYR A 90 11.75 -3.83 -19.28
N ASN A 91 11.49 -2.78 -20.07
CA ASN A 91 12.38 -1.63 -20.20
C ASN A 91 11.77 -0.46 -19.42
N ILE A 92 12.53 0.07 -18.46
CA ILE A 92 12.17 1.24 -17.67
C ILE A 92 13.04 2.39 -18.15
N ASN A 93 12.41 3.38 -18.76
CA ASN A 93 13.07 4.42 -19.52
C ASN A 93 12.81 5.79 -18.91
N VAL A 94 13.88 6.47 -18.52
CA VAL A 94 13.88 7.82 -17.95
C VAL A 94 14.51 8.76 -18.96
N ALA A 95 13.74 9.75 -19.41
CA ALA A 95 14.19 10.77 -20.33
C ALA A 95 13.83 12.17 -19.80
N GLN A 96 14.44 13.19 -20.39
CA GLN A 96 14.11 14.60 -20.16
C GLN A 96 14.22 15.05 -18.69
N VAL A 97 15.13 14.45 -17.93
CA VAL A 97 15.50 14.92 -16.59
C VAL A 97 16.57 16.02 -16.68
N SER A 98 16.54 16.97 -15.75
CA SER A 98 17.46 18.10 -15.69
C SER A 98 18.90 17.68 -15.41
N ASN A 99 19.10 16.55 -14.74
CA ASN A 99 20.37 15.86 -14.65
C ASN A 99 20.16 14.33 -14.63
N PHE A 100 21.14 13.59 -15.15
CA PHE A 100 21.15 12.12 -15.18
C PHE A 100 22.04 11.49 -14.10
N ASP A 101 22.51 12.30 -13.16
CA ASP A 101 23.33 11.83 -12.04
C ASP A 101 22.42 11.46 -10.87
N ILE A 102 22.11 10.17 -10.75
CA ILE A 102 21.25 9.60 -9.70
C ILE A 102 21.72 10.03 -8.30
N LEU A 103 23.02 10.21 -8.10
CA LEU A 103 23.58 10.57 -6.80
C LEU A 103 23.27 12.01 -6.37
N THR A 104 22.65 12.80 -7.24
CA THR A 104 22.21 14.18 -6.94
C THR A 104 20.70 14.34 -6.85
N TRP A 105 19.90 13.30 -7.12
CA TRP A 105 18.45 13.44 -7.19
C TRP A 105 17.77 13.71 -5.84
N ASP A 106 18.43 13.42 -4.72
CA ASP A 106 17.90 13.68 -3.38
C ASP A 106 17.88 15.16 -2.99
N VAL A 107 18.65 16.01 -3.67
CA VAL A 107 18.62 17.48 -3.48
C VAL A 107 17.68 18.19 -4.46
N GLY A 108 17.12 17.44 -5.42
CA GLY A 108 16.19 17.94 -6.42
C GLY A 108 16.59 17.53 -7.82
N VAL A 109 15.63 16.96 -8.54
CA VAL A 109 15.69 16.67 -9.98
C VAL A 109 14.36 17.10 -10.56
N SER A 110 14.41 17.70 -11.75
CA SER A 110 13.20 18.09 -12.48
C SER A 110 13.13 17.28 -13.76
N GLN A 111 11.92 16.94 -14.18
CA GLN A 111 11.69 16.21 -15.42
C GLN A 111 10.67 16.96 -16.26
N SER A 112 10.99 17.15 -17.53
CA SER A 112 10.01 17.65 -18.50
C SER A 112 9.25 16.46 -19.09
N LEU A 113 7.94 16.42 -18.84
CA LEU A 113 7.08 15.36 -19.35
C LEU A 113 6.46 15.81 -20.68
N ASN A 114 6.81 15.13 -21.76
CA ASN A 114 6.11 15.28 -23.04
C ASN A 114 5.03 14.18 -23.16
N ALA A 115 3.96 14.31 -22.38
CA ALA A 115 2.88 13.34 -22.35
C ALA A 115 2.00 13.50 -23.61
N THR A 116 2.36 12.82 -24.70
CA THR A 116 1.59 12.85 -25.96
C THR A 116 0.81 11.57 -26.26
N ARG A 117 0.74 10.57 -25.36
CA ARG A 117 -0.02 9.33 -25.65
C ARG A 117 -0.79 8.72 -24.48
N PHE A 118 -2.00 8.30 -24.84
CA PHE A 118 -3.03 7.55 -24.14
C PHE A 118 -2.51 6.47 -23.18
N GLY A 119 -2.79 6.65 -21.90
CA GLY A 119 -2.69 5.64 -20.85
C GLY A 119 -3.61 6.05 -19.68
N ASP A 120 -3.89 5.13 -18.77
CA ASP A 120 -4.81 5.33 -17.63
C ASP A 120 -4.21 6.21 -16.50
N LEU A 121 -3.00 6.74 -16.71
CA LEU A 121 -2.27 7.57 -15.75
C LEU A 121 -2.24 9.01 -16.24
N VAL A 122 -2.93 9.87 -15.51
CA VAL A 122 -2.94 11.32 -15.69
C VAL A 122 -2.16 11.96 -14.55
N TRP A 123 -1.33 12.95 -14.89
CA TRP A 123 -0.63 13.78 -13.90
C TRP A 123 -1.18 15.20 -13.96
N ALA A 124 -1.47 15.78 -12.80
CA ALA A 124 -1.91 17.15 -12.66
C ALA A 124 -0.93 17.92 -11.76
N GLN A 125 -0.69 19.19 -12.09
CA GLN A 125 0.12 20.07 -11.25
C GLN A 125 -0.63 20.35 -9.95
N ILE A 126 0.01 20.08 -8.80
CA ILE A 126 -0.48 20.57 -7.50
C ILE A 126 -0.41 22.11 -7.54
N LYS A 127 -1.56 22.77 -7.52
CA LYS A 127 -1.64 24.24 -7.57
C LYS A 127 -1.45 24.88 -6.19
N ALA A 128 -1.88 24.22 -5.13
CA ALA A 128 -1.72 24.65 -3.75
C ALA A 128 -1.72 23.43 -2.81
N ILE A 129 -1.07 23.58 -1.66
CA ILE A 129 -1.17 22.67 -0.52
C ILE A 129 -1.53 23.54 0.67
N GLU A 130 -2.68 23.28 1.29
CA GLU A 130 -3.17 24.04 2.43
C GLU A 130 -3.39 23.09 3.62
N PRO A 131 -2.91 23.44 4.82
CA PRO A 131 -3.23 22.70 6.03
C PRO A 131 -4.70 22.93 6.41
N ILE A 132 -5.43 21.85 6.64
CA ILE A 132 -6.80 21.89 7.18
C ILE A 132 -6.79 21.46 8.63
N GLU A 133 -7.65 22.07 9.45
CA GLU A 133 -7.87 21.62 10.82
C GLU A 133 -8.40 20.18 10.80
N PRO A 134 -7.76 19.25 11.54
CA PRO A 134 -8.20 17.87 11.57
C PRO A 134 -9.60 17.77 12.18
N THR A 135 -10.51 17.08 11.48
CA THR A 135 -11.80 16.71 12.07
C THR A 135 -11.60 15.57 13.08
N GLU A 136 -12.60 15.32 13.92
CA GLU A 136 -12.60 14.17 14.84
C GLU A 136 -12.63 12.80 14.11
N TYR A 137 -12.79 12.79 12.78
CA TYR A 137 -12.90 11.60 11.92
C TYR A 137 -11.80 11.59 10.85
N VAL A 138 -10.87 10.64 10.95
CA VAL A 138 -9.67 10.56 10.09
C VAL A 138 -9.97 10.28 8.61
N TYR A 139 -11.22 9.99 8.24
CA TYR A 139 -11.60 9.58 6.88
C TYR A 139 -12.98 10.11 6.44
N ASP A 140 -13.50 11.15 7.10
CA ASP A 140 -14.78 11.72 6.65
C ASP A 140 -14.52 12.76 5.56
N PHE A 141 -14.66 12.34 4.30
CA PHE A 141 -14.60 13.23 3.15
C PHE A 141 -16.01 13.74 2.84
N SER A 142 -16.28 15.01 3.11
CA SER A 142 -17.46 15.72 2.60
C SER A 142 -17.02 16.90 1.73
N VAL A 143 -17.70 17.13 0.61
CA VAL A 143 -17.34 18.24 -0.30
C VAL A 143 -18.60 18.89 -0.86
N PRO A 144 -19.02 20.04 -0.31
CA PRO A 144 -19.99 20.91 -0.96
C PRO A 144 -19.32 21.73 -2.06
N GLY A 145 -19.73 21.53 -3.32
CA GLY A 145 -19.45 22.51 -4.39
C GLY A 145 -18.13 22.43 -5.17
N HIS A 146 -17.60 21.23 -5.47
CA HIS A 146 -16.51 20.91 -6.45
C HIS A 146 -15.08 20.79 -5.87
N GLU A 147 -14.04 20.43 -6.63
CA GLU A 147 -13.68 19.10 -7.17
C GLU A 147 -12.46 18.62 -6.36
N ASN A 148 -12.52 17.43 -5.75
CA ASN A 148 -11.36 16.83 -5.11
C ASN A 148 -10.69 15.83 -6.05
N PHE A 149 -9.36 15.75 -6.02
CA PHE A 149 -8.62 14.71 -6.74
C PHE A 149 -9.00 13.33 -6.17
N VAL A 150 -9.75 12.57 -6.96
CA VAL A 150 -10.09 11.18 -6.68
C VAL A 150 -9.13 10.29 -7.46
N ALA A 151 -8.26 9.57 -6.74
CA ALA A 151 -7.58 8.41 -7.28
C ALA A 151 -8.26 7.14 -6.71
N GLY A 152 -9.09 6.47 -7.51
CA GLY A 152 -9.76 5.22 -7.12
C GLY A 152 -11.25 5.17 -7.47
N THR A 153 -11.93 4.08 -7.10
CA THR A 153 -13.35 3.79 -7.41
C THR A 153 -14.36 4.47 -6.47
N GLY A 154 -13.97 5.52 -5.73
CA GLY A 154 -14.84 6.21 -4.77
C GLY A 154 -15.13 5.44 -3.46
N ILE A 155 -14.40 4.35 -3.18
CA ILE A 155 -14.58 3.52 -1.98
C ILE A 155 -13.54 3.89 -0.92
N PHE A 156 -14.00 4.20 0.30
CA PHE A 156 -13.14 4.31 1.47
C PHE A 156 -13.34 3.10 2.37
N ALA A 157 -12.47 2.10 2.19
CA ALA A 157 -12.41 0.93 3.06
C ALA A 157 -11.66 1.28 4.34
N HIS A 158 -12.31 1.09 5.48
CA HIS A 158 -11.69 1.28 6.80
C HIS A 158 -10.94 0.02 7.22
N ASN A 159 -10.39 0.03 8.45
CA ASN A 159 -9.66 -1.11 9.03
C ASN A 159 -10.45 -2.43 8.85
N THR A 160 -10.06 -3.21 7.85
CA THR A 160 -10.77 -4.44 7.47
C THR A 160 -9.94 -5.67 7.78
N TYR A 161 -10.60 -6.70 8.30
CA TYR A 161 -9.97 -7.95 8.68
C TYR A 161 -10.79 -9.16 8.25
N GLY A 162 -10.13 -10.31 8.17
CA GLY A 162 -10.77 -11.57 7.82
C GLY A 162 -9.76 -12.64 7.40
N PRO A 163 -10.24 -13.85 7.08
CA PRO A 163 -9.45 -14.87 6.42
C PRO A 163 -8.74 -14.33 5.17
N ARG A 164 -7.58 -14.92 4.85
CA ARG A 164 -6.68 -14.53 3.73
C ARG A 164 -5.93 -13.20 3.90
N ASN A 165 -6.12 -12.47 5.00
CA ASN A 165 -5.14 -11.45 5.39
C ASN A 165 -3.73 -12.07 5.51
N ALA A 166 -2.71 -11.30 5.15
CA ALA A 166 -1.32 -11.71 5.35
C ALA A 166 -0.98 -11.62 6.84
N LEU A 167 -0.31 -12.65 7.36
CA LEU A 167 0.05 -12.74 8.78
C LEU A 167 1.08 -11.68 9.20
N ASP A 168 1.87 -11.21 8.24
CA ASP A 168 3.02 -10.33 8.38
C ASP A 168 2.78 -8.92 7.79
N ASP A 169 1.53 -8.52 7.56
CA ASP A 169 1.23 -7.20 6.97
C ASP A 169 1.40 -6.00 7.94
N GLY A 170 1.70 -6.27 9.21
CA GLY A 170 1.97 -5.25 10.22
C GLY A 170 0.74 -4.55 10.80
N ARG A 171 -0.48 -4.89 10.38
CA ARG A 171 -1.72 -4.38 10.98
C ARG A 171 -1.98 -5.05 12.33
N VAL A 172 -2.80 -4.39 13.15
CA VAL A 172 -3.08 -4.82 14.53
C VAL A 172 -3.73 -6.20 14.63
N VAL A 173 -4.67 -6.55 13.72
CA VAL A 173 -5.35 -7.86 13.77
C VAL A 173 -4.37 -9.01 13.44
N PRO A 174 -3.62 -8.99 12.32
CA PRO A 174 -2.62 -10.03 12.06
C PRO A 174 -1.51 -10.11 13.11
N ASN A 175 -1.02 -8.97 13.61
CA ASN A 175 0.01 -8.96 14.64
C ASN A 175 -0.49 -9.59 15.94
N PHE A 176 -1.65 -9.15 16.47
CA PHE A 176 -2.14 -9.66 17.75
C PHE A 176 -2.55 -11.12 17.66
N VAL A 177 -3.25 -11.53 16.61
CA VAL A 177 -3.64 -12.93 16.45
C VAL A 177 -2.39 -13.80 16.23
N GLY A 178 -1.43 -13.34 15.44
CA GLY A 178 -0.17 -14.05 15.21
C GLY A 178 0.64 -14.23 16.50
N GLN A 179 0.82 -13.16 17.28
CA GLN A 179 1.47 -13.21 18.59
C GLN A 179 0.75 -14.18 19.53
N ALA A 180 -0.57 -14.05 19.63
CA ALA A 180 -1.37 -14.88 20.51
C ALA A 180 -1.30 -16.38 20.15
N LEU A 181 -1.35 -16.71 18.85
CA LEU A 181 -1.25 -18.09 18.36
C LEU A 181 0.16 -18.67 18.54
N ARG A 182 1.21 -17.84 18.64
CA ARG A 182 2.57 -18.26 18.99
C ARG A 182 2.83 -18.30 20.50
N GLY A 183 1.84 -17.97 21.34
CA GLY A 183 2.01 -17.87 22.79
C GLY A 183 2.87 -16.69 23.23
N GLU A 184 2.93 -15.63 22.41
CA GLU A 184 3.68 -14.41 22.68
C GLU A 184 2.79 -13.34 23.33
N PRO A 185 3.35 -12.41 24.12
CA PRO A 185 2.61 -11.26 24.62
C PRO A 185 2.21 -10.33 23.48
N LEU A 186 0.99 -9.78 23.54
CA LEU A 186 0.48 -8.84 22.54
C LEU A 186 1.15 -7.49 22.70
N THR A 187 1.75 -6.96 21.64
CA THR A 187 2.50 -5.70 21.69
C THR A 187 1.61 -4.50 21.43
N VAL A 188 1.20 -3.78 22.48
CA VAL A 188 0.44 -2.53 22.37
C VAL A 188 1.41 -1.33 22.34
N HIS A 189 1.24 -0.44 21.37
CA HIS A 189 2.01 0.80 21.29
C HIS A 189 1.27 1.93 22.02
N GLY A 190 1.94 2.59 22.97
CA GLY A 190 1.32 3.58 23.85
C GLY A 190 0.64 2.96 25.07
N ASP A 191 -0.37 3.63 25.60
CA ASP A 191 -1.19 3.17 26.74
C ASP A 191 -2.37 2.28 26.32
N GLY A 192 -2.59 2.10 25.02
CA GLY A 192 -3.69 1.33 24.45
C GLY A 192 -5.03 2.07 24.43
N MET A 193 -5.06 3.35 24.82
CA MET A 193 -6.29 4.17 24.87
C MET A 193 -6.69 4.72 23.50
N GLN A 194 -5.80 4.65 22.51
CA GLN A 194 -6.19 4.96 21.14
C GLN A 194 -7.26 3.98 20.67
N THR A 195 -8.19 4.47 19.87
CA THR A 195 -9.38 3.74 19.49
C THR A 195 -9.38 3.38 18.01
N ARG A 196 -9.95 2.22 17.68
CA ARG A 196 -10.12 1.72 16.32
C ARG A 196 -11.49 1.11 16.18
N SER A 197 -11.98 1.13 14.95
CA SER A 197 -13.07 0.28 14.47
C SER A 197 -12.51 -0.85 13.61
N PHE A 198 -13.25 -1.95 13.50
CA PHE A 198 -12.88 -3.12 12.71
C PHE A 198 -14.06 -3.61 11.86
N CYS A 199 -13.91 -3.57 10.55
CA CYS A 199 -14.89 -4.08 9.59
C CYS A 199 -14.53 -5.50 9.17
N TYR A 200 -15.47 -6.43 9.23
CA TYR A 200 -15.21 -7.78 8.73
C TYR A 200 -15.28 -7.80 7.20
N VAL A 201 -14.43 -8.62 6.57
CA VAL A 201 -14.24 -8.62 5.11
C VAL A 201 -15.52 -8.87 4.31
N SER A 202 -16.43 -9.72 4.78
CA SER A 202 -17.70 -9.96 4.06
C SER A 202 -18.62 -8.74 4.08
N ASP A 203 -18.66 -8.00 5.19
CA ASP A 203 -19.42 -6.75 5.28
C ASP A 203 -18.85 -5.69 4.34
N LEU A 204 -17.51 -5.56 4.28
CA LEU A 204 -16.85 -4.66 3.33
C LEU A 204 -17.24 -5.02 1.89
N VAL A 205 -17.12 -6.31 1.51
CA VAL A 205 -17.44 -6.77 0.15
C VAL A 205 -18.90 -6.52 -0.21
N GLU A 206 -19.83 -6.79 0.71
CA GLU A 206 -21.26 -6.50 0.52
C GLU A 206 -21.49 -4.99 0.34
N GLY A 207 -20.83 -4.14 1.13
CA GLY A 207 -20.96 -2.68 1.02
C GLY A 207 -20.41 -2.15 -0.31
N ILE A 208 -19.30 -2.71 -0.78
CA ILE A 208 -18.72 -2.41 -2.11
C ILE A 208 -19.69 -2.84 -3.22
N ALA A 209 -20.28 -4.03 -3.12
CA ALA A 209 -21.23 -4.53 -4.10
C ALA A 209 -22.48 -3.63 -4.20
N ARG A 210 -23.01 -3.17 -3.05
CA ARG A 210 -24.13 -2.22 -3.04
C ARG A 210 -23.78 -0.87 -3.62
N LEU A 211 -22.60 -0.33 -3.31
CA LEU A 211 -22.14 0.93 -3.89
C LEU A 211 -22.01 0.81 -5.42
N LEU A 212 -21.44 -0.30 -5.90
CA LEU A 212 -21.30 -0.58 -7.34
C LEU A 212 -22.66 -0.63 -8.06
N MET A 213 -23.70 -1.10 -7.38
CA MET A 213 -25.06 -1.18 -7.91
C MET A 213 -25.89 0.09 -7.66
N SER A 214 -25.32 1.10 -7.01
CA SER A 214 -25.99 2.37 -6.71
C SER A 214 -25.66 3.44 -7.75
N ASP A 215 -26.49 4.47 -7.82
CA ASP A 215 -26.23 5.66 -8.65
C ASP A 215 -25.26 6.66 -7.98
N GLU A 216 -24.72 6.34 -6.81
CA GLU A 216 -23.82 7.21 -6.06
C GLU A 216 -22.43 7.27 -6.71
N LYS A 217 -22.00 8.48 -7.05
CA LYS A 217 -20.74 8.75 -7.76
C LYS A 217 -19.70 9.40 -6.85
N MET A 218 -20.10 9.83 -5.66
CA MET A 218 -19.26 10.50 -4.68
C MET A 218 -18.75 9.49 -3.64
N PRO A 219 -17.58 9.76 -3.03
CA PRO A 219 -17.03 8.97 -1.93
C PRO A 219 -18.04 8.43 -0.91
N VAL A 220 -17.92 7.15 -0.56
CA VAL A 220 -18.69 6.53 0.53
C VAL A 220 -17.77 5.75 1.47
N ASN A 221 -17.92 6.02 2.77
CA ASN A 221 -17.30 5.23 3.84
C ASN A 221 -17.99 3.87 3.94
N ILE A 222 -17.21 2.80 3.75
CA ILE A 222 -17.65 1.42 4.02
C ILE A 222 -16.76 0.88 5.14
N GLY A 223 -17.33 0.76 6.33
CA GLY A 223 -16.63 0.37 7.55
C GLY A 223 -17.59 0.06 8.69
N ASN A 224 -17.03 -0.14 9.88
CA ASN A 224 -17.83 -0.44 11.07
C ASN A 224 -17.78 0.75 12.04
N PRO A 225 -18.92 1.37 12.43
CA PRO A 225 -18.92 2.51 13.35
C PRO A 225 -18.70 2.11 14.81
N ASN A 226 -18.61 0.81 15.11
CA ASN A 226 -18.37 0.29 16.45
C ASN A 226 -16.89 0.43 16.81
N GLU A 227 -16.60 1.45 17.62
CA GLU A 227 -15.27 1.81 18.07
C GLU A 227 -14.91 1.14 19.40
N MET A 228 -13.64 0.77 19.57
CA MET A 228 -13.10 0.26 20.83
C MET A 228 -11.63 0.65 21.02
N THR A 229 -11.15 0.61 22.26
CA THR A 229 -9.72 0.84 22.55
C THR A 229 -8.86 -0.32 22.05
N ILE A 230 -7.60 -0.04 21.69
CA ILE A 230 -6.63 -1.08 21.35
C ILE A 230 -6.40 -2.03 22.53
N LYS A 231 -6.43 -1.51 23.76
CA LYS A 231 -6.33 -2.35 24.97
C LYS A 231 -7.47 -3.36 25.05
N THR A 232 -8.72 -2.92 24.95
CA THR A 232 -9.90 -3.80 24.97
C THR A 232 -9.86 -4.80 23.82
N PHE A 233 -9.37 -4.38 22.64
CA PHE A 233 -9.18 -5.29 21.52
C PHE A 233 -8.14 -6.38 21.83
N ALA A 234 -6.98 -6.03 22.39
CA ALA A 234 -5.94 -6.99 22.78
C ALA A 234 -6.42 -7.99 23.84
N GLU A 235 -7.14 -7.53 24.86
CA GLU A 235 -7.75 -8.38 25.89
C GLU A 235 -8.74 -9.39 25.27
N ARG A 236 -9.53 -8.96 24.29
CA ARG A 236 -10.49 -9.82 23.59
C ARG A 236 -9.80 -10.88 22.73
N ILE A 237 -8.70 -10.53 22.05
CA ILE A 237 -7.89 -11.51 21.31
C ILE A 237 -7.32 -12.56 22.26
N ASN A 238 -6.71 -12.15 23.37
CA ASN A 238 -6.18 -13.07 24.38
C ASN A 238 -7.25 -14.06 24.88
N ALA A 239 -8.47 -13.58 25.11
CA ALA A 239 -9.60 -14.42 25.51
C ALA A 239 -10.00 -15.42 24.41
N LEU A 240 -10.12 -14.98 23.15
CA LEU A 240 -10.53 -15.85 22.04
C LEU A 240 -9.47 -16.89 21.63
N THR A 241 -8.19 -16.61 21.89
CA THR A 241 -7.09 -17.53 21.58
C THR A 241 -6.60 -18.33 22.79
N ASP A 242 -7.15 -18.09 23.98
CA ASP A 242 -6.66 -18.60 25.26
C ASP A 242 -5.17 -18.29 25.53
N ASN A 243 -4.70 -17.12 25.08
CA ASN A 243 -3.30 -16.74 25.25
C ASN A 243 -3.03 -16.21 26.68
N LYS A 244 -2.11 -16.87 27.39
CA LYS A 244 -1.72 -16.53 28.77
C LYS A 244 -0.54 -15.56 28.86
N ALA A 245 0.13 -15.25 27.75
CA ALA A 245 1.29 -14.37 27.75
C ALA A 245 0.97 -12.88 28.02
N GLY A 246 -0.31 -12.50 27.90
CA GLY A 246 -0.78 -11.17 28.28
C GLY A 246 -0.47 -10.08 27.25
N ILE A 247 -0.23 -8.86 27.73
CA ILE A 247 -0.03 -7.65 26.92
C ILE A 247 1.25 -6.95 27.38
N VAL A 248 2.08 -6.50 26.44
CA VAL A 248 3.25 -5.65 26.70
C VAL A 248 3.04 -4.29 26.04
N PHE A 249 3.35 -3.22 26.77
CA PHE A 249 3.24 -1.85 26.29
C PHE A 249 4.61 -1.34 25.82
N THR A 250 4.63 -0.65 24.68
CA THR A 250 5.85 -0.08 24.07
C THR A 250 5.62 1.38 23.70
N ARG A 251 6.68 2.10 23.30
CA ARG A 251 6.56 3.52 22.94
C ARG A 251 5.63 3.71 21.74
N ARG A 252 4.72 4.68 21.84
CA ARG A 252 3.81 5.06 20.76
C ARG A 252 4.57 5.77 19.62
N PRO A 253 4.36 5.39 18.35
CA PRO A 253 4.81 6.16 17.20
C PRO A 253 4.20 7.57 17.23
N VAL A 254 4.98 8.58 16.81
CA VAL A 254 4.54 9.99 16.80
C VAL A 254 3.31 10.19 15.89
N ASP A 255 3.24 9.45 14.79
CA ASP A 255 2.22 9.62 13.77
C ASP A 255 1.03 8.65 13.89
N ASP A 256 0.89 7.91 15.00
CA ASP A 256 -0.23 6.98 15.19
C ASP A 256 -1.52 7.75 15.57
N PRO A 257 -2.59 7.75 14.76
CA PRO A 257 -3.80 8.51 15.07
C PRO A 257 -4.46 8.04 16.36
N SER A 258 -4.94 8.97 17.19
CA SER A 258 -5.62 8.63 18.45
C SER A 258 -6.99 7.98 18.24
N ARG A 259 -7.69 8.32 17.16
CA ARG A 259 -9.05 7.85 16.87
C ARG A 259 -9.18 7.41 15.42
N ARG A 260 -9.87 6.30 15.14
CA ARG A 260 -10.25 5.88 13.78
C ARG A 260 -11.64 5.24 13.80
N ASN A 261 -12.65 6.03 13.48
CA ASN A 261 -14.04 5.59 13.40
C ASN A 261 -14.71 6.17 12.15
N PRO A 262 -15.28 5.34 11.25
CA PRO A 262 -16.04 5.83 10.09
C PRO A 262 -17.40 6.40 10.49
N ASP A 263 -17.79 7.52 9.87
CA ASP A 263 -19.21 7.83 9.71
C ASP A 263 -19.76 7.09 8.46
N ILE A 264 -20.69 6.17 8.69
CA ILE A 264 -21.36 5.37 7.64
C ILE A 264 -22.79 5.84 7.34
N SER A 265 -23.20 7.02 7.84
CA SER A 265 -24.55 7.57 7.65
C SER A 265 -24.93 7.69 6.18
N LYS A 266 -23.96 7.98 5.31
CA LYS A 266 -24.16 8.05 3.87
C LYS A 266 -24.52 6.67 3.27
N ALA A 267 -23.78 5.61 3.61
CA ALA A 267 -24.05 4.25 3.13
C ALA A 267 -25.41 3.73 3.61
N ARG A 268 -25.75 3.98 4.88
CA ARG A 268 -27.07 3.67 5.45
C ARG A 268 -28.20 4.34 4.70
N ARG A 269 -28.07 5.65 4.44
CA ARG A 269 -29.10 6.44 3.77
C ARG A 269 -29.30 6.05 2.30
N LEU A 270 -28.22 5.79 1.57
CA LEU A 270 -28.28 5.61 0.11
C LEU A 270 -28.69 4.20 -0.31
N PHE A 271 -28.20 3.18 0.39
CA PHE A 271 -28.41 1.78 -0.02
C PHE A 271 -28.61 0.83 1.17
N GLY A 272 -29.03 1.38 2.33
CA GLY A 272 -29.48 0.60 3.49
C GLY A 272 -28.41 -0.36 4.02
N TRP A 273 -27.13 -0.01 3.88
CA TRP A 273 -26.03 -0.88 4.28
C TRP A 273 -25.51 -0.53 5.67
N GLU A 274 -25.25 -1.58 6.44
CA GLU A 274 -24.50 -1.52 7.69
C GLU A 274 -23.86 -2.90 7.96
N PRO A 275 -22.72 -2.98 8.66
CA PRO A 275 -22.04 -4.25 8.94
C PRO A 275 -22.90 -5.16 9.81
N GLN A 276 -22.96 -6.44 9.46
CA GLN A 276 -23.78 -7.45 10.13
C GLN A 276 -22.94 -8.42 10.97
N VAL A 277 -21.65 -8.59 10.64
CA VAL A 277 -20.80 -9.55 11.34
C VAL A 277 -20.27 -8.93 12.63
N SER A 278 -20.54 -9.62 13.75
CA SER A 278 -20.00 -9.22 15.04
C SER A 278 -18.48 -9.34 15.05
N LEU A 279 -17.81 -8.51 15.86
CA LEU A 279 -16.35 -8.58 16.00
C LEU A 279 -15.89 -9.99 16.38
N ASP A 280 -16.57 -10.64 17.33
CA ASP A 280 -16.22 -11.98 17.79
C ASP A 280 -16.35 -13.04 16.71
N ASP A 281 -17.43 -13.04 15.95
CA ASP A 281 -17.64 -14.05 14.91
C ASP A 281 -16.60 -13.89 13.80
N GLY A 282 -16.36 -12.64 13.37
CA GLY A 282 -15.31 -12.36 12.41
C GLY A 282 -13.92 -12.75 12.92
N LEU A 283 -13.64 -12.54 14.22
CA LEU A 283 -12.37 -12.91 14.83
C LEU A 283 -12.21 -14.42 14.94
N ARG A 284 -13.24 -15.18 15.33
CA ARG A 284 -13.20 -16.65 15.37
C ARG A 284 -12.83 -17.25 14.02
N GLU A 285 -13.47 -16.78 12.94
CA GLU A 285 -13.15 -17.20 11.57
C GLU A 285 -11.71 -16.83 11.18
N THR A 286 -11.28 -15.62 11.52
CA THR A 286 -9.92 -15.14 11.22
C THR A 286 -8.86 -15.95 11.98
N ILE A 287 -9.06 -16.21 13.27
CA ILE A 287 -8.19 -17.02 14.13
C ILE A 287 -8.12 -18.46 13.61
N ALA A 288 -9.26 -19.07 13.27
CA ALA A 288 -9.31 -20.42 12.72
C ALA A 288 -8.53 -20.54 11.40
N TYR A 289 -8.57 -19.50 10.56
CA TYR A 289 -7.78 -19.43 9.34
C TYR A 289 -6.28 -19.31 9.63
N PHE A 290 -5.87 -18.42 10.54
CA PHE A 290 -4.45 -18.23 10.89
C PHE A 290 -3.83 -19.43 11.61
N ARG A 291 -4.60 -20.14 12.44
CA ARG A 291 -4.15 -21.38 13.11
C ARG A 291 -3.76 -22.48 12.13
N LYS A 292 -4.29 -22.48 10.90
CA LYS A 292 -3.89 -23.44 9.86
C LYS A 292 -2.56 -23.08 9.17
N LYS A 293 -2.02 -21.88 9.45
CA LYS A 293 -0.82 -21.32 8.80
C LYS A 293 0.36 -21.14 9.74
N ILE A 294 0.13 -21.24 11.05
CA ILE A 294 1.12 -21.21 12.13
C ILE A 294 1.25 -22.64 12.65
#